data_AF-A0A1I7RVL2-F1
#
_entry.id   AF-A0A1I7RVL2-F1
#
_cell.length_a   1.000
_cell.length_b   1.000
_cell.length_c   1.000
_cell.angle_alpha   90.00
_cell.angle_beta   90.00
_cell.angle_gamma   90.00
#
_symmetry.space_group_name_H-M   'P 1'
#
loop_
_entity.id
_entity.type
_entity.pdbx_description
1 polymer ?
#
loop_
_entity_poly.entity_id
_entity_poly.type
_entity_poly.pdbx_seq_one_letter_code
_entity_poly.pdbx_strand_id
1 'polypeptide(L)'
;MAESLVSNSNIYDVIFFIVGAFGTFLGISVIVIVLTQSPESMRTYKRFIINYTIFDMLFAFTLGVLVKPDPLFPFSGAYINGFFKYLGEPGAVVSDVAIVNSAGYAMSTQCYCIMYRFAVLQTNPKYMDALLSWTTWIVAYLISFAVTGGTYFIFDKVQPPQKDIPAKIIQALANFPGIPLPEFEGQLLLYLDYNSQYSKYAGAFVFIGFLAAEAISIGCVFLILRQLETKKASFSKATYKLHRQLTVALGIQLSMPILFIITPVTYGIIMTYIQGPTNTLAGRLAIMYIDLYGASNSVVTLYFVKPYRMFIIQKIKSFASFVTCGNYQCQFSSSSPQSLMAYNLAGRLAIMYIDLYGASNPVVTFYFVKPYRIFIIQKFKSFASVVTCGKYGNSTEVISVMAAESTLVSYQS
;
A
#
# COMPACT_ATOMS: atom_id res chain seq x y z
N MET A 1 8.45 -21.21 -11.90
CA MET A 1 8.57 -19.94 -12.65
C MET A 1 8.67 -18.73 -11.72
N ALA A 2 7.73 -18.51 -10.78
CA ALA A 2 7.85 -17.40 -9.81
C ALA A 2 9.11 -17.53 -8.91
N GLU A 3 9.40 -18.74 -8.43
CA GLU A 3 10.58 -19.03 -7.62
C GLU A 3 11.91 -18.77 -8.34
N SER A 4 12.01 -19.15 -9.62
CA SER A 4 13.21 -18.89 -10.44
C SER A 4 13.42 -17.42 -10.78
N LEU A 5 12.35 -16.61 -10.77
CA LEU A 5 12.45 -15.17 -11.03
C LEU A 5 13.00 -14.43 -9.82
N VAL A 6 12.51 -14.72 -8.61
CA VAL A 6 12.92 -14.00 -7.40
C VAL A 6 14.26 -14.52 -6.83
N SER A 7 14.67 -15.75 -7.16
CA SER A 7 15.99 -16.26 -6.78
C SER A 7 17.13 -15.62 -7.60
N ASN A 8 16.86 -15.11 -8.79
CA ASN A 8 17.85 -14.38 -9.58
C ASN A 8 18.00 -12.95 -9.05
N SER A 9 19.21 -12.62 -8.60
CA SER A 9 19.52 -11.31 -7.98
C SER A 9 19.15 -10.12 -8.87
N ASN A 10 19.41 -10.22 -10.17
CA ASN A 10 19.13 -9.13 -11.11
C ASN A 10 17.63 -8.91 -11.30
N ILE A 11 16.85 -9.99 -11.32
CA ILE A 11 15.40 -9.92 -11.49
C ILE A 11 14.74 -9.43 -10.21
N TYR A 12 15.19 -9.93 -9.04
CA TYR A 12 14.76 -9.42 -7.74
C TYR A 12 14.97 -7.91 -7.65
N ASP A 13 16.17 -7.44 -8.00
CA ASP A 13 16.53 -6.03 -7.98
C ASP A 13 15.61 -5.15 -8.84
N VAL A 14 15.27 -5.62 -10.04
CA VAL A 14 14.35 -4.92 -10.95
C VAL A 14 12.93 -4.92 -10.39
N ILE A 15 12.43 -6.06 -9.89
CA ILE A 15 11.10 -6.15 -9.30
C ILE A 15 10.99 -5.24 -8.09
N PHE A 16 11.97 -5.30 -7.19
CA PHE A 16 12.01 -4.51 -5.97
C PHE A 16 12.02 -3.01 -6.29
N PHE A 17 12.83 -2.59 -7.27
CA PHE A 17 12.82 -1.21 -7.75
C PHE A 17 11.46 -0.79 -8.32
N ILE A 18 10.82 -1.64 -9.13
CA ILE A 18 9.49 -1.36 -9.70
C ILE A 18 8.44 -1.21 -8.59
N VAL A 19 8.48 -2.07 -7.58
CA VAL A 19 7.56 -2.02 -6.43
C VAL A 19 7.74 -0.72 -5.65
N GLY A 20 8.98 -0.37 -5.29
CA GLY A 20 9.28 0.86 -4.56
C GLY A 20 8.94 2.13 -5.35
N ALA A 21 9.24 2.13 -6.66
CA ALA A 21 8.86 3.23 -7.56
C ALA A 21 7.34 3.37 -7.69
N PHE A 22 6.62 2.26 -7.79
CA PHE A 22 5.16 2.24 -7.83
C PHE A 22 4.55 2.75 -6.52
N GLY A 23 5.07 2.31 -5.37
CA GLY A 23 4.65 2.81 -4.06
C GLY A 23 4.86 4.31 -3.92
N THR A 24 6.02 4.81 -4.36
CA THR A 24 6.34 6.25 -4.37
C THR A 24 5.37 7.03 -5.27
N PHE A 25 5.13 6.53 -6.49
CA PHE A 25 4.17 7.13 -7.43
C PHE A 25 2.75 7.20 -6.86
N LEU A 26 2.29 6.14 -6.20
CA LEU A 26 0.99 6.13 -5.54
C LEU A 26 0.93 7.14 -4.39
N GLY A 27 1.99 7.24 -3.57
CA GLY A 27 2.10 8.24 -2.51
C GLY A 27 1.98 9.68 -3.04
N ILE A 28 2.71 10.02 -4.10
CA ILE A 28 2.61 11.32 -4.77
C ILE A 28 1.19 11.55 -5.29
N SER A 29 0.59 10.54 -5.93
CA SER A 29 -0.77 10.62 -6.46
C SER A 29 -1.80 10.90 -5.35
N VAL A 30 -1.67 10.23 -4.19
CA VAL A 30 -2.49 10.49 -3.01
C VAL A 30 -2.33 11.92 -2.55
N ILE A 31 -1.10 12.44 -2.43
CA ILE A 31 -0.86 13.82 -2.00
C ILE A 31 -1.55 14.81 -2.94
N VAL A 32 -1.40 14.65 -4.26
CA VAL A 32 -2.05 15.51 -5.27
C VAL A 32 -3.58 15.44 -5.18
N ILE A 33 -4.14 14.24 -5.02
CA ILE A 33 -5.60 14.05 -4.90
C ILE A 33 -6.12 14.64 -3.59
N VAL A 34 -5.42 14.44 -2.47
CA VAL A 34 -5.76 15.03 -1.18
C VAL A 34 -5.68 16.55 -1.26
N LEU A 35 -4.71 17.10 -2.00
CA LEU A 35 -4.57 18.52 -2.23
C LEU A 35 -5.75 19.11 -3.01
N THR A 36 -6.22 18.42 -4.05
CA THR A 36 -7.16 18.97 -5.03
C THR A 36 -8.62 18.56 -4.81
N GLN A 37 -8.88 17.40 -4.20
CA GLN A 37 -10.22 16.78 -4.12
C GLN A 37 -10.79 16.72 -2.70
N SER A 38 -10.06 17.19 -1.68
CA SER A 38 -10.57 17.19 -0.30
C SER A 38 -11.67 18.24 -0.13
N PRO A 39 -12.85 17.88 0.41
CA PRO A 39 -13.93 18.84 0.67
C PRO A 39 -13.54 19.80 1.80
N GLU A 40 -14.21 20.96 1.88
CA GLU A 40 -13.97 21.98 2.91
C GLU A 40 -14.11 21.44 4.34
N SER A 41 -15.04 20.50 4.56
CA SER A 41 -15.22 19.84 5.86
C SER A 41 -14.01 19.01 6.32
N MET A 42 -13.08 18.71 5.41
CA MET A 42 -11.83 17.99 5.70
C MET A 42 -10.59 18.91 5.68
N ARG A 43 -10.75 20.23 5.57
CA ARG A 43 -9.64 21.17 5.40
C ARG A 43 -8.54 21.00 6.45
N THR A 44 -8.91 20.77 7.70
CA THR A 44 -7.95 20.58 8.80
C THR A 44 -7.33 19.19 8.77
N TYR A 45 -8.15 18.15 8.57
CA TYR A 45 -7.67 16.75 8.52
C TYR A 45 -6.74 16.48 7.34
N LYS A 46 -6.90 17.22 6.24
CA LYS A 46 -6.04 17.17 5.06
C LYS A 46 -4.56 17.23 5.40
N ARG A 47 -4.17 18.08 6.37
CA ARG A 47 -2.78 18.21 6.81
C ARG A 47 -2.23 16.92 7.42
N PHE A 48 -3.04 16.22 8.21
CA PHE A 48 -2.68 14.94 8.83
C PHE A 48 -2.54 13.83 7.79
N ILE A 49 -3.47 13.74 6.82
CA ILE A 49 -3.36 12.77 5.72
C ILE A 49 -2.08 13.01 4.93
N ILE A 50 -1.80 14.26 4.53
CA ILE A 50 -0.60 14.59 3.75
C ILE A 50 0.66 14.23 4.54
N ASN A 51 0.72 14.60 5.82
CA ASN A 51 1.86 14.29 6.67
C ASN A 51 2.10 12.77 6.73
N TYR A 52 1.04 12.00 7.00
CA TYR A 52 1.09 10.55 7.02
C TYR A 52 1.56 9.96 5.67
N THR A 53 0.98 10.39 4.55
CA THR A 53 1.38 9.91 3.22
C THR A 53 2.83 10.26 2.87
N ILE A 54 3.34 11.42 3.31
CA ILE A 54 4.75 11.80 3.10
C ILE A 54 5.67 10.79 3.80
N PHE A 55 5.42 10.45 5.06
CA PHE A 55 6.29 9.53 5.78
C PHE A 55 6.17 8.08 5.31
N ASP A 56 4.97 7.63 4.90
CA ASP A 56 4.80 6.35 4.20
C ASP A 56 5.60 6.29 2.89
N MET A 57 5.56 7.37 2.11
CA MET A 57 6.34 7.49 0.88
C MET A 57 7.84 7.53 1.16
N LEU A 58 8.28 8.24 2.20
CA LEU A 58 9.69 8.27 2.61
C LEU A 58 10.18 6.90 3.06
N PHE A 59 9.35 6.11 3.74
CA PHE A 59 9.69 4.74 4.11
C PHE A 59 9.87 3.85 2.88
N ALA A 60 8.92 3.88 1.93
CA ALA A 60 9.04 3.15 0.66
C ALA A 60 10.25 3.61 -0.17
N PHE A 61 10.53 4.91 -0.23
CA PHE A 61 11.71 5.44 -0.91
C PHE A 61 13.01 5.00 -0.23
N THR A 62 13.03 4.97 1.10
CA THR A 62 14.19 4.52 1.88
C THR A 62 14.50 3.06 1.59
N LEU A 63 13.49 2.18 1.61
CA LEU A 63 13.67 0.77 1.30
C LEU A 63 13.97 0.54 -0.18
N GLY A 64 13.14 1.04 -1.09
CA GLY A 64 13.21 0.78 -2.53
C GLY A 64 14.40 1.41 -3.25
N VAL A 65 14.91 2.56 -2.78
CA VAL A 65 15.91 3.36 -3.50
C VAL A 65 17.18 3.59 -2.68
N LEU A 66 17.06 4.01 -1.41
CA LEU A 66 18.24 4.39 -0.62
C LEU A 66 19.02 3.19 -0.10
N VAL A 67 18.33 2.22 0.49
CA VAL A 67 18.97 1.04 1.10
C VAL A 67 18.98 -0.15 0.14
N LYS A 68 17.83 -0.46 -0.46
CA LYS A 68 17.61 -1.65 -1.32
C LYS A 68 18.23 -2.91 -0.70
N PRO A 69 17.72 -3.34 0.47
CA PRO A 69 18.34 -4.44 1.20
C PRO A 69 18.08 -5.78 0.50
N ASP A 70 19.12 -6.53 0.17
CA ASP A 70 19.01 -7.94 -0.27
C ASP A 70 19.36 -8.87 0.89
N PRO A 71 18.37 -9.52 1.52
CA PRO A 71 18.56 -10.23 2.78
C PRO A 71 19.42 -11.49 2.61
N LEU A 72 20.37 -11.66 3.52
CA LEU A 72 21.29 -12.80 3.61
C LEU A 72 20.67 -13.98 4.35
N PHE A 73 19.39 -14.24 4.14
CA PHE A 73 18.64 -15.21 4.95
C PHE A 73 19.23 -16.63 4.83
N PRO A 74 19.43 -17.38 5.94
CA PRO A 74 19.02 -17.12 7.33
C PRO A 74 19.97 -16.25 8.16
N PHE A 75 21.09 -15.80 7.62
CA PHE A 75 21.97 -14.88 8.32
C PHE A 75 21.24 -13.55 8.57
N SER A 76 21.57 -12.96 9.69
CA SER A 76 20.91 -11.78 10.24
C SER A 76 21.49 -10.50 9.64
N GLY A 77 21.44 -10.42 8.31
CA GLY A 77 22.01 -9.31 7.58
C GLY A 77 21.42 -9.16 6.19
N ALA A 78 21.87 -8.14 5.48
CA ALA A 78 21.48 -7.86 4.11
C ALA A 78 22.64 -7.19 3.37
N TYR A 79 22.76 -7.44 2.06
CA TYR A 79 23.52 -6.56 1.20
C TYR A 79 22.78 -5.23 1.05
N ILE A 80 23.52 -4.12 1.04
CA ILE A 80 22.99 -2.80 0.72
C ILE A 80 23.26 -2.56 -0.77
N ASN A 81 22.21 -2.59 -1.60
CA ASN A 81 22.32 -2.39 -3.04
C ASN A 81 21.87 -1.00 -3.50
N GLY A 82 21.43 -0.14 -2.57
CA GLY A 82 20.92 1.20 -2.85
C GLY A 82 21.99 2.29 -2.81
N PHE A 83 21.56 3.55 -2.85
CA PHE A 83 22.45 4.71 -2.81
C PHE A 83 23.37 4.77 -1.58
N PHE A 84 22.93 4.24 -0.43
CA PHE A 84 23.75 4.25 0.78
C PHE A 84 24.98 3.34 0.69
N LYS A 85 25.03 2.40 -0.27
CA LYS A 85 26.24 1.62 -0.57
C LYS A 85 27.46 2.51 -0.84
N TYR A 86 27.25 3.65 -1.51
CA TYR A 86 28.32 4.56 -1.90
C TYR A 86 28.90 5.41 -0.74
N LEU A 87 28.29 5.33 0.45
CA LEU A 87 28.80 5.99 1.65
C LEU A 87 29.87 5.14 2.37
N GLY A 88 30.15 3.92 1.92
CA GLY A 88 31.08 3.00 2.57
C GLY A 88 30.55 2.50 3.90
N GLU A 89 31.43 2.22 4.86
CA GLU A 89 31.07 1.69 6.18
C GLU A 89 30.01 2.52 6.94
N PRO A 90 30.07 3.87 6.97
CA PRO A 90 28.98 4.68 7.53
C PRO A 90 27.62 4.44 6.87
N GLY A 91 27.61 4.03 5.59
CA GLY A 91 26.40 3.70 4.85
C GLY A 91 25.59 2.57 5.47
N ALA A 92 26.24 1.61 6.15
CA ALA A 92 25.55 0.53 6.86
C ALA A 92 24.75 1.07 8.04
N VAL A 93 25.40 1.88 8.89
CA VAL A 93 24.75 2.53 10.05
C VAL A 93 23.63 3.47 9.58
N VAL A 94 23.89 4.29 8.57
CA VAL A 94 22.88 5.21 8.01
C VAL A 94 21.69 4.44 7.42
N SER A 95 21.91 3.26 6.84
CA SER A 95 20.83 2.40 6.34
C SER A 95 19.91 1.92 7.44
N ASP A 96 20.46 1.38 8.54
CA ASP A 96 19.67 0.95 9.71
C ASP A 96 18.88 2.11 10.30
N VAL A 97 19.55 3.23 10.54
CA VAL A 97 18.96 4.45 11.10
C VAL A 97 17.83 4.96 10.20
N ALA A 98 18.03 4.97 8.88
CA ALA A 98 17.02 5.42 7.94
C ALA A 98 15.79 4.50 7.93
N ILE A 99 15.98 3.18 7.91
CA ILE A 99 14.88 2.21 7.93
C ILE A 99 14.06 2.36 9.20
N VAL A 100 14.71 2.34 10.37
CA VAL A 100 14.02 2.38 11.67
C VAL A 100 13.32 3.71 11.89
N ASN A 101 13.97 4.85 11.57
CA ASN A 101 13.34 6.16 11.74
C ASN A 101 12.19 6.38 10.77
N SER A 102 12.35 6.03 9.48
CA SER A 102 11.26 6.22 8.51
C SER A 102 10.04 5.35 8.84
N ALA A 103 10.24 4.11 9.30
CA ALA A 103 9.16 3.26 9.83
C ALA A 103 8.51 3.88 11.08
N GLY A 104 9.32 4.34 12.03
CA GLY A 104 8.84 4.98 13.26
C GLY A 104 8.05 6.27 12.99
N TYR A 105 8.44 7.05 11.99
CA TYR A 105 7.71 8.25 11.57
C TYR A 105 6.40 7.94 10.86
N ALA A 106 6.37 6.93 9.98
CA ALA A 106 5.14 6.44 9.37
C ALA A 106 4.10 6.07 10.45
N MET A 107 4.49 5.29 11.45
CA MET A 107 3.64 4.97 12.59
C MET A 107 3.23 6.21 13.40
N SER A 108 4.19 7.09 13.74
CA SER A 108 3.91 8.26 14.58
C SER A 108 2.89 9.20 13.93
N THR A 109 2.97 9.36 12.60
CA THR A 109 2.02 10.17 11.84
C THR A 109 0.65 9.52 11.69
N GLN A 110 0.60 8.19 11.68
CA GLN A 110 -0.66 7.45 11.82
C GLN A 110 -1.31 7.69 13.19
N CYS A 111 -0.53 7.68 14.27
CA CYS A 111 -1.00 8.05 15.61
C CYS A 111 -1.54 9.49 15.67
N TYR A 112 -0.93 10.45 14.97
CA TYR A 112 -1.49 11.81 14.83
C TYR A 112 -2.87 11.82 14.16
N CYS A 113 -3.11 10.98 13.15
CA CYS A 113 -4.44 10.83 12.56
C CYS A 113 -5.47 10.32 13.57
N ILE A 114 -5.11 9.36 14.43
CA ILE A 114 -5.97 8.85 15.50
C ILE A 114 -6.26 9.93 16.54
N MET A 115 -5.23 10.63 17.00
CA MET A 115 -5.37 11.72 17.97
C MET A 115 -6.28 12.83 17.46
N TYR A 116 -6.15 13.21 16.18
CA TYR A 116 -7.07 14.16 15.56
C TYR A 116 -8.52 13.65 15.61
N ARG A 117 -8.75 12.38 15.27
CA ARG A 117 -10.09 11.78 15.29
C ARG A 117 -10.69 11.74 16.69
N PHE A 118 -9.87 11.42 17.67
CA PHE A 118 -10.26 11.47 19.07
C PHE A 118 -10.62 12.90 19.51
N ALA A 119 -9.79 13.89 19.16
CA ALA A 119 -10.00 15.29 19.51
C ALA A 119 -11.27 15.88 18.93
N VAL A 120 -11.66 15.52 17.69
CA VAL A 120 -12.95 15.95 17.11
C VAL A 120 -14.14 15.51 17.97
N LEU A 121 -14.02 14.35 18.63
CA LEU A 121 -15.09 13.83 19.48
C LEU A 121 -15.08 14.42 20.89
N GLN A 122 -14.08 15.19 21.29
CA GLN A 122 -14.03 15.78 22.63
C GLN A 122 -14.89 17.04 22.70
N THR A 123 -15.49 17.28 23.86
CA THR A 123 -16.25 18.52 24.13
C THR A 123 -15.32 19.70 24.42
N ASN A 124 -14.11 19.43 24.93
CA ASN A 124 -13.14 20.46 25.26
C ASN A 124 -12.33 20.86 24.00
N PRO A 125 -12.47 22.11 23.52
CA PRO A 125 -11.79 22.57 22.30
C PRO A 125 -10.26 22.59 22.44
N LYS A 126 -9.74 22.67 23.68
CA LYS A 126 -8.29 22.72 23.96
C LYS A 126 -7.53 21.54 23.36
N TYR A 127 -8.15 20.36 23.25
CA TYR A 127 -7.50 19.20 22.63
C TYR A 127 -7.25 19.42 21.13
N MET A 128 -8.23 19.98 20.42
CA MET A 128 -8.09 20.31 19.01
C MET A 128 -7.10 21.46 18.82
N ASP A 129 -7.22 22.52 19.62
CA ASP A 129 -6.32 23.67 19.54
C ASP A 129 -4.86 23.28 19.79
N ALA A 130 -4.62 22.40 20.77
CA ALA A 130 -3.29 21.86 21.04
C ALA A 130 -2.75 21.06 19.85
N LEU A 131 -3.55 20.18 19.23
CA LEU A 131 -3.11 19.37 18.08
C LEU A 131 -2.88 20.20 16.81
N LEU A 132 -3.60 21.32 16.65
CA LEU A 132 -3.46 22.22 15.50
C LEU A 132 -2.43 23.32 15.71
N SER A 133 -1.99 23.54 16.95
CA SER A 133 -1.01 24.56 17.28
C SER A 133 0.32 24.30 16.58
N TRP A 134 0.85 25.32 15.92
CA TRP A 134 2.17 25.27 15.30
C TRP A 134 3.28 24.96 16.31
N THR A 135 3.13 25.41 17.56
CA THR A 135 4.10 25.10 18.63
C THR A 135 4.19 23.60 18.91
N THR A 136 3.05 22.90 18.94
CA THR A 136 3.00 21.45 19.13
C THR A 136 3.71 20.73 17.99
N TRP A 137 3.53 21.19 16.75
CA TRP A 137 4.21 20.61 15.59
C TRP A 137 5.72 20.85 15.61
N ILE A 138 6.17 22.06 15.96
CA ILE A 138 7.60 22.33 16.14
C ILE A 138 8.19 21.42 17.21
N VAL A 139 7.54 21.35 18.39
CA VAL A 139 8.01 20.51 19.49
C VAL A 139 8.05 19.05 19.08
N ALA A 140 7.01 18.55 18.40
CA ALA A 140 6.98 17.20 17.86
C ALA A 140 8.14 16.93 16.91
N TYR A 141 8.44 17.84 15.97
CA TYR A 141 9.57 17.67 15.06
C TYR A 141 10.93 17.78 15.74
N LEU A 142 11.07 18.61 16.77
CA LEU A 142 12.31 18.67 17.56
C LEU A 142 12.53 17.39 18.35
N ILE A 143 11.48 16.83 18.96
CA ILE A 143 11.54 15.52 19.63
C ILE A 143 11.92 14.44 18.63
N SER A 144 11.24 14.39 17.48
CA SER A 144 11.56 13.49 16.36
C SER A 144 13.03 13.59 15.95
N PHE A 145 13.54 14.81 15.71
CA PHE A 145 14.93 15.04 15.36
C PHE A 145 15.91 14.53 16.43
N ALA A 146 15.62 14.81 17.71
CA ALA A 146 16.42 14.30 18.82
C ALA A 146 16.40 12.76 18.90
N VAL A 147 15.25 12.13 18.66
CA VAL A 147 15.11 10.67 18.59
C VAL A 147 15.93 10.10 17.43
N THR A 148 15.93 10.74 16.26
CA THR A 148 16.79 10.33 15.13
C THR A 148 18.28 10.46 15.45
N GLY A 149 18.70 11.52 16.14
CA GLY A 149 20.07 11.64 16.62
C GLY A 149 20.43 10.52 17.61
N GLY A 150 19.53 10.25 18.57
CA GLY A 150 19.70 9.16 19.55
C GLY A 150 19.79 7.77 18.90
N THR A 151 18.95 7.48 17.91
CA THR A 151 19.00 6.19 17.19
C THR A 151 20.33 6.03 16.45
N TYR A 152 20.88 7.09 15.84
CA TYR A 152 22.21 7.02 15.22
C TYR A 152 23.29 6.56 16.22
N PHE A 153 23.34 7.16 17.42
CA PHE A 153 24.32 6.76 18.44
C PHE A 153 24.15 5.30 18.90
N ILE A 154 22.92 4.79 18.94
CA ILE A 154 22.64 3.40 19.31
C ILE A 154 23.09 2.46 18.19
N PHE A 155 22.66 2.72 16.94
CA PHE A 155 22.93 1.83 15.81
C PHE A 155 24.40 1.82 15.39
N ASP A 156 25.14 2.91 15.60
CA ASP A 156 26.61 2.94 15.48
C ASP A 156 27.29 1.89 16.38
N LYS A 157 26.69 1.55 17.53
CA LYS A 157 27.21 0.52 18.44
C LYS A 157 26.66 -0.88 18.18
N VAL A 158 25.49 -0.98 17.56
CA VAL A 158 24.87 -2.26 17.21
C VAL A 158 25.51 -2.86 15.96
N GLN A 159 25.82 -2.02 14.97
CA GLN A 159 26.42 -2.45 13.71
C GLN A 159 27.91 -2.76 13.92
N PRO A 160 28.36 -4.02 13.74
CA PRO A 160 29.77 -4.34 13.86
C PRO A 160 30.58 -3.74 12.70
N PRO A 161 31.89 -3.52 12.90
CA PRO A 161 32.78 -3.09 11.81
C PRO A 161 32.73 -4.05 10.63
N GLN A 162 32.77 -3.54 9.40
CA GLN A 162 32.58 -4.36 8.19
C GLN A 162 33.58 -5.53 8.10
N LYS A 163 34.82 -5.30 8.55
CA LYS A 163 35.88 -6.32 8.60
C LYS A 163 35.57 -7.53 9.49
N ASP A 164 34.71 -7.36 10.50
CA ASP A 164 34.40 -8.40 11.49
C ASP A 164 33.15 -9.21 11.08
N ILE A 165 32.35 -8.72 10.14
CA ILE A 165 31.11 -9.36 9.67
C ILE A 165 31.37 -10.75 9.03
N PRO A 166 32.36 -10.94 8.13
CA PRO A 166 32.61 -12.25 7.53
C PRO A 166 32.88 -13.34 8.58
N ALA A 167 33.68 -13.02 9.60
CA ALA A 167 33.98 -13.95 10.69
C ALA A 167 32.72 -14.33 11.49
N LYS A 168 31.83 -13.37 11.75
CA LYS A 168 30.54 -13.62 12.43
C LYS A 168 29.60 -14.49 11.59
N ILE A 169 29.54 -14.27 10.27
CA ILE A 169 28.72 -15.09 9.36
C ILE A 169 29.27 -16.52 9.27
N ILE A 170 30.59 -16.70 9.18
CA ILE A 170 31.23 -18.02 9.19
C ILE A 170 30.92 -18.77 10.50
N GLN A 171 30.93 -18.08 11.64
CA GLN A 171 30.52 -18.68 12.91
C GLN A 171 29.04 -19.09 12.91
N ALA A 172 28.17 -18.25 12.35
CA ALA A 172 26.74 -18.54 12.24
C ALA A 172 26.44 -19.72 11.30
N LEU A 173 27.28 -19.95 10.29
CA LEU A 173 27.14 -21.05 9.33
C LEU A 173 27.13 -22.44 10.01
N ALA A 174 27.77 -22.59 11.17
CA ALA A 174 27.74 -23.83 11.93
C ALA A 174 26.31 -24.28 12.31
N ASN A 175 25.38 -23.34 12.43
CA ASN A 175 23.97 -23.61 12.72
C ASN A 175 23.13 -23.92 11.46
N PHE A 176 23.69 -23.74 10.26
CA PHE A 176 22.98 -23.86 9.00
C PHE A 176 23.80 -24.67 7.96
N PRO A 177 23.96 -25.99 8.16
CA PRO A 177 24.76 -26.81 7.28
C PRO A 177 24.17 -26.85 5.86
N GLY A 178 25.04 -26.71 4.85
CA GLY A 178 24.67 -26.78 3.43
C GLY A 178 24.26 -25.45 2.78
N ILE A 179 24.27 -24.34 3.52
CA ILE A 179 24.05 -23.00 2.95
C ILE A 179 25.38 -22.45 2.41
N PRO A 180 25.44 -21.95 1.15
CA PRO A 180 26.65 -21.35 0.61
C PRO A 180 27.00 -20.05 1.35
N LEU A 181 28.30 -19.78 1.50
CA LEU A 181 28.75 -18.52 2.07
C LEU A 181 28.38 -17.34 1.13
N PRO A 182 27.94 -16.20 1.70
CA PRO A 182 27.73 -14.99 0.93
C PRO A 182 29.06 -14.43 0.40
N GLU A 183 28.98 -13.66 -0.68
CA GLU A 183 30.11 -12.96 -1.29
C GLU A 183 30.38 -11.67 -0.52
N PHE A 184 31.58 -11.53 0.04
CA PHE A 184 31.93 -10.38 0.87
C PHE A 184 32.65 -9.27 0.10
N GLU A 185 33.35 -9.61 -0.99
CA GLU A 185 34.23 -8.69 -1.68
C GLU A 185 33.45 -7.59 -2.41
N GLY A 186 33.80 -6.32 -2.14
CA GLY A 186 33.14 -5.16 -2.76
C GLY A 186 31.68 -4.94 -2.33
N GLN A 187 31.20 -5.65 -1.31
CA GLN A 187 29.84 -5.52 -0.79
C GLN A 187 29.82 -4.73 0.52
N LEU A 188 28.74 -3.95 0.71
CA LEU A 188 28.44 -3.31 1.98
C LEU A 188 27.34 -4.12 2.67
N LEU A 189 27.61 -4.59 3.89
CA LEU A 189 26.70 -5.45 4.63
C LEU A 189 26.06 -4.70 5.80
N LEU A 190 24.76 -4.84 5.93
CA LEU A 190 24.01 -4.58 7.16
C LEU A 190 23.99 -5.89 7.95
N TYR A 191 24.34 -5.88 9.24
CA TYR A 191 24.43 -7.12 10.03
C TYR A 191 24.07 -6.91 11.49
N LEU A 192 23.03 -7.63 11.92
CA LEU A 192 22.56 -7.66 13.29
C LEU A 192 23.06 -8.93 13.98
N ASP A 193 24.03 -8.78 14.87
CA ASP A 193 24.52 -9.90 15.67
C ASP A 193 23.50 -10.30 16.74
N TYR A 194 22.64 -11.29 16.46
CA TYR A 194 21.65 -11.77 17.44
C TYR A 194 22.26 -12.45 18.66
N ASN A 195 23.56 -12.76 18.69
CA ASN A 195 24.19 -13.26 19.92
C ASN A 195 24.54 -12.12 20.89
N SER A 196 24.70 -10.90 20.37
CA SER A 196 24.92 -9.72 21.19
C SER A 196 23.68 -9.39 22.02
N GLN A 197 23.88 -9.16 23.32
CA GLN A 197 22.82 -8.72 24.23
C GLN A 197 22.17 -7.41 23.75
N TYR A 198 22.96 -6.48 23.21
CA TYR A 198 22.46 -5.21 22.69
C TYR A 198 21.48 -5.40 21.54
N SER A 199 21.80 -6.26 20.56
CA SER A 199 20.93 -6.53 19.43
C SER A 199 19.65 -7.25 19.85
N LYS A 200 19.73 -8.18 20.82
CA LYS A 200 18.53 -8.85 21.37
C LYS A 200 17.58 -7.86 22.03
N TYR A 201 18.10 -6.99 22.89
CA TYR A 201 17.28 -5.99 23.58
C TYR A 201 16.74 -4.94 22.62
N ALA A 202 17.55 -4.44 21.69
CA ALA A 202 17.13 -3.47 20.68
C ALA A 202 16.05 -4.07 19.76
N GLY A 203 16.27 -5.29 19.25
CA GLY A 203 15.30 -6.00 18.41
C GLY A 203 14.00 -6.29 19.15
N ALA A 204 14.07 -6.77 20.38
CA ALA A 204 12.89 -7.01 21.22
C ALA A 204 12.13 -5.71 21.52
N PHE A 205 12.84 -4.63 21.85
CA PHE A 205 12.23 -3.33 22.12
C PHE A 205 11.51 -2.79 20.88
N VAL A 206 12.16 -2.83 19.71
CA VAL A 206 11.55 -2.39 18.44
C VAL A 206 10.34 -3.25 18.12
N PHE A 207 10.46 -4.59 18.14
CA PHE A 207 9.37 -5.49 17.76
C PHE A 207 8.17 -5.40 18.72
N ILE A 208 8.40 -5.49 20.03
CA ILE A 208 7.33 -5.42 21.04
C ILE A 208 6.73 -4.01 21.06
N GLY A 209 7.55 -2.97 20.95
CA GLY A 209 7.09 -1.58 20.90
C GLY A 209 6.19 -1.32 19.70
N PHE A 210 6.58 -1.81 18.52
CA PHE A 210 5.79 -1.70 17.29
C PHE A 210 4.47 -2.47 17.41
N LEU A 211 4.50 -3.72 17.89
CA LEU A 211 3.30 -4.53 18.10
C LEU A 211 2.34 -3.89 19.13
N ALA A 212 2.87 -3.37 20.23
CA ALA A 212 2.07 -2.70 21.25
C ALA A 212 1.45 -1.40 20.70
N ALA A 213 2.22 -0.60 19.96
CA ALA A 213 1.72 0.62 19.33
C ALA A 213 0.56 0.34 18.36
N GLU A 214 0.67 -0.70 17.53
CA GLU A 214 -0.39 -1.12 16.62
C GLU A 214 -1.63 -1.64 17.37
N ALA A 215 -1.44 -2.50 18.37
CA ALA A 215 -2.54 -3.04 19.17
C ALA A 215 -3.32 -1.92 19.89
N ILE A 216 -2.61 -0.97 20.49
CA ILE A 216 -3.20 0.21 21.15
C ILE A 216 -3.95 1.06 20.11
N SER A 217 -3.34 1.33 18.96
CA SER A 217 -3.93 2.15 17.90
C SER A 217 -5.23 1.57 17.35
N ILE A 218 -5.26 0.25 17.12
CA ILE A 218 -6.48 -0.48 16.74
C ILE A 218 -7.54 -0.37 17.85
N GLY A 219 -7.15 -0.56 19.11
CA GLY A 219 -8.03 -0.34 20.26
C GLY A 219 -8.62 1.07 20.29
N CYS A 220 -7.81 2.10 20.05
CA CYS A 220 -8.26 3.49 19.95
C CYS A 220 -9.29 3.68 18.82
N VAL A 221 -9.09 3.07 17.65
CA VAL A 221 -10.08 3.12 16.56
C VAL A 221 -11.42 2.52 16.98
N PHE A 222 -11.41 1.37 17.65
CA PHE A 222 -12.66 0.77 18.17
C PHE A 222 -13.36 1.69 19.17
N LEU A 223 -12.60 2.31 20.09
CA LEU A 223 -13.16 3.27 21.05
C LEU A 223 -13.72 4.51 20.37
N ILE A 224 -13.02 5.07 19.37
CA ILE A 224 -13.49 6.22 18.58
C ILE A 224 -14.78 5.87 17.83
N LEU A 225 -14.86 4.68 17.22
CA LEU A 225 -16.09 4.24 16.54
C LEU A 225 -17.25 4.12 17.53
N ARG A 226 -17.02 3.55 18.72
CA ARG A 226 -18.04 3.45 19.77
C ARG A 226 -18.50 4.83 20.25
N GLN A 227 -17.58 5.77 20.45
CA GLN A 227 -17.91 7.16 20.82
C GLN A 227 -18.64 7.91 19.70
N LEU A 228 -18.31 7.62 18.44
CA LEU A 228 -19.01 8.21 17.30
C LEU A 228 -20.47 7.75 17.23
N GLU A 229 -20.75 6.49 17.58
CA GLU A 229 -22.12 5.97 17.67
C GLU A 229 -22.93 6.62 18.80
N THR A 230 -22.34 6.80 19.99
CA THR A 230 -23.04 7.46 21.10
C THR A 230 -23.34 8.94 20.80
N LYS A 231 -22.49 9.59 20.00
CA LYS A 231 -22.68 10.98 19.55
C LYS A 231 -23.42 11.12 18.23
N LYS A 232 -24.01 10.05 17.69
CA LYS A 232 -24.68 10.09 16.38
C LYS A 232 -25.73 11.19 16.26
N ALA A 233 -26.47 11.48 17.34
CA ALA A 233 -27.50 12.51 17.37
C ALA A 233 -26.94 13.95 17.30
N SER A 234 -25.69 14.18 17.72
CA SER A 234 -25.07 15.52 17.70
C SER A 234 -24.47 15.88 16.34
N PHE A 235 -24.45 14.97 15.37
CA PHE A 235 -23.89 15.20 14.05
C PHE A 235 -24.97 15.19 12.97
N SER A 236 -24.75 15.99 11.92
CA SER A 236 -25.51 15.82 10.69
C SER A 236 -25.27 14.42 10.10
N LYS A 237 -26.26 13.87 9.39
CA LYS A 237 -26.12 12.55 8.73
C LYS A 237 -24.90 12.49 7.80
N ALA A 238 -24.61 13.58 7.10
CA ALA A 238 -23.46 13.68 6.19
C ALA A 238 -22.13 13.67 6.97
N THR A 239 -22.02 14.49 8.02
CA THR A 239 -20.81 14.59 8.86
C THR A 239 -20.53 13.26 9.56
N TYR A 240 -21.53 12.65 10.18
CA TYR A 240 -21.37 11.35 10.83
C TYR A 240 -20.90 10.26 9.85
N LYS A 241 -21.51 10.18 8.65
CA LYS A 241 -21.10 9.21 7.62
C LYS A 241 -19.65 9.44 7.20
N LEU A 242 -19.24 10.70 7.04
CA LEU A 242 -17.87 11.06 6.69
C LEU A 242 -16.87 10.66 7.79
N HIS A 243 -17.15 10.99 9.06
CA HIS A 243 -16.29 10.62 10.18
C HIS A 243 -16.17 9.12 10.32
N ARG A 244 -17.29 8.39 10.25
CA ARG A 244 -17.29 6.92 10.33
C ARG A 244 -16.48 6.30 9.21
N GLN A 245 -16.68 6.76 7.98
CA GLN A 245 -15.94 6.28 6.81
C GLN A 245 -14.43 6.50 6.96
N LEU A 246 -14.01 7.69 7.40
CA LEU A 246 -12.59 8.02 7.58
C LEU A 246 -11.96 7.26 8.75
N THR A 247 -12.67 7.05 9.84
CA THR A 247 -12.19 6.24 10.98
C THR A 247 -12.06 4.76 10.60
N VAL A 248 -13.00 4.21 9.83
CA VAL A 248 -12.88 2.84 9.30
C VAL A 248 -11.70 2.71 8.34
N ALA A 249 -11.51 3.69 7.44
CA ALA A 249 -10.35 3.72 6.55
C ALA A 249 -9.04 3.70 7.35
N LEU A 250 -8.94 4.52 8.40
CA LEU A 250 -7.78 4.55 9.30
C LEU A 250 -7.58 3.21 10.03
N GLY A 251 -8.66 2.56 10.47
CA GLY A 251 -8.59 1.22 11.06
C GLY A 251 -8.03 0.16 10.11
N ILE A 252 -8.38 0.22 8.83
CA ILE A 252 -7.82 -0.67 7.80
C ILE A 252 -6.36 -0.32 7.53
N GLN A 253 -6.00 0.96 7.51
CA GLN A 253 -4.59 1.36 7.39
C GLN A 253 -3.74 0.85 8.56
N LEU A 254 -4.29 0.79 9.77
CA LEU A 254 -3.60 0.23 10.95
C LEU A 254 -3.42 -1.29 10.89
N SER A 255 -4.17 -2.00 10.05
CA SER A 255 -3.87 -3.42 9.84
C SER A 255 -2.76 -3.64 8.82
N MET A 256 -2.41 -2.64 8.00
CA MET A 256 -1.35 -2.78 6.98
C MET A 256 0.03 -3.08 7.58
N PRO A 257 0.51 -2.40 8.66
CA PRO A 257 1.77 -2.77 9.29
C PRO A 257 1.76 -4.19 9.85
N ILE A 258 0.64 -4.66 10.40
CA ILE A 258 0.51 -6.05 10.89
C ILE A 258 0.72 -7.04 9.74
N LEU A 259 0.05 -6.80 8.60
CA LEU A 259 0.09 -7.69 7.45
C LEU A 259 1.43 -7.65 6.70
N PHE A 260 1.96 -6.45 6.46
CA PHE A 260 3.10 -6.24 5.57
C PHE A 260 4.44 -6.11 6.30
N ILE A 261 4.44 -5.81 7.61
CA ILE A 261 5.69 -5.62 8.38
C ILE A 261 5.80 -6.68 9.48
N ILE A 262 4.85 -6.74 10.41
CA ILE A 262 4.94 -7.63 11.58
C ILE A 262 4.91 -9.09 11.15
N THR A 263 4.06 -9.47 10.20
CA THR A 263 3.95 -10.86 9.72
C THR A 263 5.27 -11.38 9.13
N PRO A 264 5.90 -10.74 8.11
CA PRO A 264 7.17 -11.21 7.57
C PRO A 264 8.32 -11.14 8.58
N VAL A 265 8.36 -10.14 9.46
CA VAL A 265 9.38 -10.04 10.52
C VAL A 265 9.22 -11.20 11.53
N THR A 266 7.98 -11.49 11.95
CA THR A 266 7.69 -12.60 12.87
C THR A 266 8.10 -13.94 12.27
N TYR A 267 7.80 -14.15 10.99
CA TYR A 267 8.27 -15.33 10.26
C TYR A 267 9.80 -15.41 10.26
N GLY A 268 10.50 -14.32 9.94
CA GLY A 268 11.95 -14.26 9.96
C GLY A 268 12.54 -14.60 11.33
N ILE A 269 11.98 -14.04 12.41
CA ILE A 269 12.37 -14.33 13.80
C ILE A 269 12.18 -15.82 14.11
N ILE A 270 10.98 -16.35 13.89
CA ILE A 270 10.66 -17.76 14.18
C ILE A 270 11.64 -18.68 13.45
N MET A 271 11.81 -18.49 12.15
CA MET A 271 12.67 -19.36 11.34
C MET A 271 14.14 -19.29 11.76
N THR A 272 14.62 -18.11 12.18
CA THR A 272 15.98 -17.93 12.71
C THR A 272 16.19 -18.70 14.01
N TYR A 273 15.22 -18.66 14.93
CA TYR A 273 15.34 -19.32 16.24
C TYR A 273 15.10 -20.83 16.20
N ILE A 274 14.19 -21.32 15.35
CA ILE A 274 13.95 -22.76 15.21
C ILE A 274 14.96 -23.45 14.28
N GLN A 275 15.91 -22.69 13.72
CA GLN A 275 16.89 -23.17 12.73
C GLN A 275 16.21 -23.91 11.56
N GLY A 276 15.07 -23.39 11.12
CA GLY A 276 14.27 -24.04 10.09
C GLY A 276 14.94 -23.99 8.72
N PRO A 277 14.58 -24.89 7.78
CA PRO A 277 15.07 -24.81 6.41
C PRO A 277 14.53 -23.52 5.80
N THR A 278 15.45 -22.62 5.46
CA THR A 278 15.13 -21.32 4.90
C THR A 278 15.99 -21.06 3.69
N ASN A 279 15.46 -20.27 2.76
CA ASN A 279 16.15 -19.92 1.54
C ASN A 279 16.11 -18.41 1.31
N THR A 280 17.02 -17.93 0.46
CA THR A 280 17.11 -16.51 0.06
C THR A 280 15.80 -15.99 -0.52
N LEU A 281 15.02 -16.85 -1.19
CA LEU A 281 13.69 -16.52 -1.71
C LEU A 281 12.75 -16.02 -0.62
N ALA A 282 12.68 -16.72 0.52
CA ALA A 282 11.81 -16.35 1.63
C ALA A 282 12.20 -14.98 2.21
N GLY A 283 13.50 -14.71 2.38
CA GLY A 283 14.00 -13.41 2.80
C GLY A 283 13.62 -12.29 1.83
N ARG A 284 13.88 -12.50 0.53
CA ARG A 284 13.55 -11.52 -0.52
C ARG A 284 12.05 -11.24 -0.61
N LEU A 285 11.21 -12.27 -0.47
CA LEU A 285 9.76 -12.10 -0.38
C LEU A 285 9.39 -11.30 0.86
N ALA A 286 9.95 -11.59 2.03
CA ALA A 286 9.68 -10.85 3.25
C ALA A 286 9.97 -9.35 3.09
N ILE A 287 11.12 -8.98 2.51
CA ILE A 287 11.48 -7.59 2.24
C ILE A 287 10.57 -6.94 1.19
N MET A 288 10.17 -7.65 0.12
CA MET A 288 9.18 -7.15 -0.84
C MET A 288 7.81 -6.89 -0.20
N TYR A 289 7.38 -7.75 0.74
CA TYR A 289 6.13 -7.52 1.48
C TYR A 289 6.22 -6.25 2.32
N ILE A 290 7.36 -6.00 2.98
CA ILE A 290 7.58 -4.78 3.75
C ILE A 290 7.53 -3.54 2.85
N ASP A 291 8.15 -3.58 1.67
CA ASP A 291 8.14 -2.45 0.72
C ASP A 291 6.73 -2.16 0.16
N LEU A 292 5.89 -3.20 0.02
CA LEU A 292 4.49 -3.05 -0.41
C LEU A 292 3.58 -2.33 0.61
N TYR A 293 4.03 -2.14 1.85
CA TYR A 293 3.28 -1.43 2.89
C TYR A 293 2.80 -0.05 2.44
N GLY A 294 3.71 0.81 1.95
CA GLY A 294 3.38 2.20 1.58
C GLY A 294 2.43 2.29 0.38
N ALA A 295 2.61 1.39 -0.60
CA ALA A 295 1.71 1.24 -1.73
C ALA A 295 0.30 0.84 -1.26
N SER A 296 0.22 -0.13 -0.33
CA SER A 296 -1.04 -0.64 0.20
C SER A 296 -1.81 0.43 0.99
N ASN A 297 -1.14 1.21 1.83
CA ASN A 297 -1.75 2.35 2.53
C ASN A 297 -2.30 3.41 1.56
N SER A 298 -1.57 3.66 0.47
CA SER A 298 -2.00 4.59 -0.58
C SER A 298 -3.28 4.07 -1.26
N VAL A 299 -3.31 2.78 -1.64
CA VAL A 299 -4.51 2.14 -2.21
C VAL A 299 -5.71 2.23 -1.26
N VAL A 300 -5.52 1.93 0.03
CA VAL A 300 -6.58 2.04 1.04
C VAL A 300 -7.12 3.46 1.12
N THR A 301 -6.24 4.48 1.13
CA THR A 301 -6.63 5.89 1.12
C THR A 301 -7.50 6.23 -0.09
N LEU A 302 -7.04 5.85 -1.28
CA LEU A 302 -7.71 6.14 -2.55
C LEU A 302 -9.06 5.43 -2.67
N TYR A 303 -9.14 4.17 -2.19
CA TYR A 303 -10.34 3.35 -2.28
C TYR A 303 -11.40 3.73 -1.24
N PHE A 304 -11.00 3.92 0.02
CA PHE A 304 -11.97 4.12 1.10
C PHE A 304 -12.43 5.57 1.24
N VAL A 305 -11.71 6.57 0.74
CA VAL A 305 -12.14 7.97 0.87
C VAL A 305 -12.98 8.39 -0.34
N LYS A 306 -14.28 8.65 -0.11
CA LYS A 306 -15.27 8.90 -1.17
C LYS A 306 -14.85 9.94 -2.22
N PRO A 307 -14.43 11.17 -1.88
CA PRO A 307 -14.06 12.15 -2.90
C PRO A 307 -12.88 11.66 -3.77
N TYR A 308 -11.94 10.92 -3.18
CA TYR A 308 -10.74 10.45 -3.87
C TYR A 308 -11.06 9.33 -4.86
N ARG A 309 -11.83 8.31 -4.43
CA ARG A 309 -12.26 7.24 -5.35
C ARG A 309 -13.12 7.76 -6.50
N MET A 310 -14.00 8.73 -6.23
CA MET A 310 -14.88 9.29 -7.27
C MET A 310 -14.06 10.01 -8.34
N PHE A 311 -13.04 10.77 -7.92
CA PHE A 311 -12.11 11.40 -8.84
C PHE A 311 -11.36 10.37 -9.71
N ILE A 312 -10.83 9.31 -9.11
CA ILE A 312 -10.13 8.24 -9.85
C ILE A 312 -11.06 7.56 -10.85
N ILE A 313 -12.26 7.16 -10.42
CA ILE A 313 -13.25 6.52 -11.29
C ILE A 313 -13.59 7.44 -12.47
N GLN A 314 -13.78 8.74 -12.24
CA GLN A 314 -14.04 9.70 -13.31
C GLN A 314 -12.89 9.79 -14.31
N LYS A 315 -11.64 9.83 -13.82
CA LYS A 315 -10.45 9.86 -14.69
C LYS A 315 -10.27 8.56 -15.47
N ILE A 316 -10.46 7.41 -14.84
CA ILE A 316 -10.43 6.10 -15.52
C ILE A 316 -11.53 6.01 -16.58
N LYS A 317 -12.76 6.45 -16.27
CA LYS A 317 -13.86 6.50 -17.26
C LYS A 317 -13.52 7.41 -18.44
N SER A 318 -12.93 8.58 -18.18
CA SER A 318 -12.52 9.52 -19.23
C SER A 318 -11.42 8.93 -20.12
N PHE A 319 -10.44 8.26 -19.50
CA PHE A 319 -9.36 7.59 -20.21
C PHE A 319 -9.86 6.38 -21.01
N ALA A 320 -10.72 5.55 -20.41
CA ALA A 320 -11.35 4.43 -21.10
C ALA A 320 -12.15 4.93 -22.30
N SER A 321 -12.97 5.98 -22.13
CA SER A 321 -13.68 6.60 -23.25
C SER A 321 -12.74 7.13 -24.33
N PHE A 322 -11.60 7.72 -23.96
CA PHE A 322 -10.60 8.19 -24.92
C PHE A 322 -9.97 7.03 -25.72
N VAL A 323 -9.65 5.92 -25.05
CA VAL A 323 -9.02 4.74 -25.69
C VAL A 323 -10.03 3.92 -26.50
N THR A 324 -11.26 3.72 -26.00
CA THR A 324 -12.29 2.90 -26.66
C THR A 324 -13.04 3.66 -27.75
N CYS A 325 -13.15 4.99 -27.63
CA CYS A 325 -13.77 5.86 -28.61
C CYS A 325 -12.72 6.82 -29.19
N GLY A 326 -11.67 6.27 -29.80
CA GLY A 326 -10.80 7.07 -30.65
C GLY A 326 -11.63 7.74 -31.74
N ASN A 327 -11.71 9.07 -31.72
CA ASN A 327 -12.10 9.97 -32.82
C ASN A 327 -13.17 9.49 -33.83
N TYR A 328 -14.17 8.70 -33.42
CA TYR A 328 -15.39 8.55 -34.20
C TYR A 328 -16.29 9.77 -33.96
N GLN A 329 -15.77 10.96 -34.26
CA GLN A 329 -16.60 11.97 -34.91
C GLN A 329 -16.96 11.38 -36.27
N CYS A 330 -17.96 10.52 -36.29
CA CYS A 330 -18.73 10.29 -37.49
C CYS A 330 -19.29 11.65 -37.91
N GLN A 331 -18.58 12.35 -38.80
CA GLN A 331 -19.17 13.33 -39.71
C GLN A 331 -20.18 12.57 -40.58
N PHE A 332 -21.33 12.22 -40.01
CA PHE A 332 -22.50 11.93 -40.82
C PHE A 332 -23.06 13.28 -41.24
N SER A 333 -22.60 13.76 -42.41
CA SER A 333 -23.28 14.82 -43.14
C SER A 333 -24.67 14.30 -43.54
N SER A 334 -25.66 14.51 -42.69
CA SER A 334 -27.04 14.12 -42.98
C SER A 334 -27.70 15.20 -43.82
N SER A 335 -27.74 14.98 -45.13
CA SER A 335 -28.77 15.53 -46.00
C SER A 335 -30.09 14.78 -45.76
N SER A 336 -30.82 15.09 -44.68
CA SER A 336 -32.30 15.11 -44.63
C SER A 336 -32.82 15.35 -43.19
N PRO A 337 -33.86 16.19 -42.98
CA PRO A 337 -34.18 16.72 -41.64
C PRO A 337 -35.19 15.91 -40.80
N GLN A 338 -35.72 14.77 -41.27
CA GLN A 338 -36.93 14.18 -40.65
C GLN A 338 -36.73 12.95 -39.76
N SER A 339 -35.53 12.36 -39.70
CA SER A 339 -35.27 11.18 -38.84
C SER A 339 -34.55 11.50 -37.51
N LEU A 340 -34.27 12.77 -37.23
CA LEU A 340 -33.35 13.20 -36.16
C LEU A 340 -33.97 13.24 -34.73
N MET A 341 -35.31 13.25 -34.60
CA MET A 341 -35.94 13.32 -33.27
C MET A 341 -36.04 11.96 -32.56
N ALA A 342 -36.21 10.85 -33.28
CA ALA A 342 -36.35 9.54 -32.65
C ALA A 342 -35.01 8.93 -32.19
N TYR A 343 -33.90 9.26 -32.85
CA TYR A 343 -32.58 8.70 -32.54
C TYR A 343 -31.80 9.47 -31.45
N ASN A 344 -32.12 10.74 -31.21
CA ASN A 344 -31.46 11.53 -30.15
C ASN A 344 -31.85 11.11 -28.73
N LEU A 345 -33.00 10.43 -28.55
CA LEU A 345 -33.40 9.90 -27.25
C LEU A 345 -32.74 8.55 -26.92
N ALA A 346 -32.48 7.72 -27.93
CA ALA A 346 -31.87 6.39 -27.77
C ALA A 346 -30.33 6.43 -27.70
N GLY A 347 -29.68 7.44 -28.28
CA GLY A 347 -28.22 7.53 -28.37
C GLY A 347 -27.48 8.09 -27.15
N ARG A 348 -28.19 8.63 -26.14
CA ARG A 348 -27.57 9.29 -24.97
C ARG A 348 -27.73 8.58 -23.63
N LEU A 349 -28.49 7.49 -23.56
CA LEU A 349 -28.75 6.80 -22.29
C LEU A 349 -27.81 5.60 -22.07
N ALA A 350 -26.50 5.83 -22.12
CA ALA A 350 -25.52 4.92 -21.54
C ALA A 350 -25.38 5.23 -20.05
N ILE A 351 -26.38 4.90 -19.24
CA ILE A 351 -26.24 4.96 -17.79
C ILE A 351 -25.46 3.72 -17.36
N MET A 352 -24.14 3.87 -17.25
CA MET A 352 -23.30 2.91 -16.55
C MET A 352 -23.63 2.98 -15.06
N TYR A 353 -24.60 2.17 -14.63
CA TYR A 353 -24.93 1.97 -13.22
C TYR A 353 -23.86 1.06 -12.61
N ILE A 354 -22.97 1.64 -11.80
CA ILE A 354 -22.07 0.88 -10.93
C ILE A 354 -22.66 0.99 -9.53
N ASP A 355 -23.54 0.06 -9.18
CA ASP A 355 -24.08 -0.02 -7.83
C ASP A 355 -23.12 -0.85 -6.97
N LEU A 356 -22.27 -0.17 -6.20
CA LEU A 356 -21.43 -0.78 -5.18
C LEU A 356 -22.20 -0.75 -3.84
N TYR A 357 -23.17 -1.65 -3.70
CA TYR A 357 -23.82 -1.93 -2.42
C TYR A 357 -23.21 -3.18 -1.77
N GLY A 358 -22.77 -3.03 -0.52
CA GLY A 358 -22.59 -4.16 0.40
C GLY A 358 -21.24 -4.90 0.34
N ALA A 359 -20.71 -5.22 1.52
CA ALA A 359 -19.36 -5.72 1.75
C ALA A 359 -19.20 -7.25 1.62
N SER A 360 -19.96 -7.95 0.77
CA SER A 360 -19.92 -9.41 0.76
C SER A 360 -19.79 -10.11 -0.60
N ASN A 361 -19.90 -9.44 -1.75
CA ASN A 361 -19.48 -9.96 -3.06
C ASN A 361 -19.59 -8.86 -4.15
N PRO A 362 -18.49 -8.34 -4.72
CA PRO A 362 -18.60 -7.45 -5.86
C PRO A 362 -18.83 -8.28 -7.14
N VAL A 363 -20.08 -8.37 -7.59
CA VAL A 363 -20.41 -8.84 -8.94
C VAL A 363 -20.52 -7.62 -9.84
N VAL A 364 -19.65 -7.52 -10.85
CA VAL A 364 -19.72 -6.47 -11.87
C VAL A 364 -20.64 -6.97 -12.98
N THR A 365 -21.90 -6.54 -12.97
CA THR A 365 -22.86 -6.89 -14.02
C THR A 365 -22.88 -5.80 -15.09
N PHE A 366 -22.44 -6.14 -16.30
CA PHE A 366 -22.49 -5.23 -17.45
C PHE A 366 -23.76 -5.47 -18.27
N TYR A 367 -24.61 -4.45 -18.39
CA TYR A 367 -25.75 -4.46 -19.31
C TYR A 367 -25.35 -3.78 -20.63
N PHE A 368 -25.37 -4.54 -21.73
CA PHE A 368 -25.09 -4.02 -23.07
C PHE A 368 -26.34 -4.11 -23.96
N VAL A 369 -26.62 -3.05 -24.71
CA VAL A 369 -27.67 -3.04 -25.75
C VAL A 369 -27.20 -3.90 -26.94
N LYS A 370 -28.13 -4.65 -27.55
CA LYS A 370 -27.89 -5.71 -28.57
C LYS A 370 -26.80 -5.42 -29.63
N PRO A 371 -26.70 -4.25 -30.28
CA PRO A 371 -25.68 -4.05 -31.33
C PRO A 371 -24.24 -3.98 -30.78
N TYR A 372 -24.06 -3.51 -29.54
CA TYR A 372 -22.73 -3.38 -28.93
C TYR A 372 -22.22 -4.70 -28.33
N ARG A 373 -23.12 -5.64 -28.04
CA ARG A 373 -22.74 -7.00 -27.57
C ARG A 373 -21.90 -7.73 -28.62
N ILE A 374 -22.27 -7.63 -29.89
CA ILE A 374 -21.57 -8.30 -31.01
C ILE A 374 -20.18 -7.69 -31.19
N PHE A 375 -20.08 -6.36 -31.15
CA PHE A 375 -18.82 -5.64 -31.29
C PHE A 375 -17.81 -5.95 -30.17
N ILE A 376 -18.27 -5.96 -28.91
CA ILE A 376 -17.41 -6.28 -27.76
C ILE A 376 -16.99 -7.75 -27.79
N ILE A 377 -17.89 -8.68 -28.14
CA ILE A 377 -17.53 -10.10 -28.31
C ILE A 377 -16.47 -10.26 -29.42
N GLN A 378 -16.59 -9.54 -30.53
CA GLN A 378 -15.58 -9.56 -31.60
C GLN A 378 -14.24 -8.99 -31.14
N LYS A 379 -14.22 -7.86 -30.43
CA LYS A 379 -12.98 -7.26 -29.91
C LYS A 379 -12.35 -8.08 -28.79
N PHE A 380 -13.15 -8.69 -27.91
CA PHE A 380 -12.66 -9.57 -26.87
C PHE A 380 -12.10 -10.87 -27.46
N LYS A 381 -12.72 -11.42 -28.52
CA LYS A 381 -12.14 -12.55 -29.29
C LYS A 381 -10.81 -12.16 -29.94
N SER A 382 -10.73 -10.98 -30.54
CA SER A 382 -9.47 -10.45 -31.11
C SER A 382 -8.39 -10.22 -30.04
N PHE A 383 -8.76 -9.72 -28.86
CA PHE A 383 -7.83 -9.51 -27.76
C PHE A 383 -7.37 -10.83 -27.15
N ALA A 384 -8.29 -11.78 -26.92
CA ALA A 384 -7.97 -13.12 -26.44
C ALA A 384 -7.08 -13.88 -27.43
N SER A 385 -7.25 -13.72 -28.74
CA SER A 385 -6.36 -14.35 -29.74
C SER A 385 -4.95 -13.74 -29.75
N VAL A 386 -4.81 -12.46 -29.41
CA VAL A 386 -3.51 -11.77 -29.29
C VAL A 386 -2.81 -12.18 -27.99
N VAL A 387 -3.53 -12.29 -26.88
CA VAL A 387 -2.98 -12.64 -25.56
C VAL A 387 -2.62 -14.12 -25.45
N THR A 388 -3.34 -15.01 -26.14
CA THR A 388 -3.07 -16.47 -26.07
C THR A 388 -1.98 -16.97 -27.01
N CYS A 389 -1.22 -16.08 -27.69
CA CYS A 389 -0.08 -16.42 -28.55
C CYS A 389 -0.31 -17.69 -29.40
N GLY A 390 -1.39 -17.72 -30.20
CA GLY A 390 -1.55 -18.63 -31.33
C GLY A 390 -1.37 -20.13 -31.05
N LYS A 391 -1.69 -20.63 -29.84
CA LYS A 391 -1.45 -22.03 -29.46
C LYS A 391 -2.69 -22.78 -28.97
N TYR A 392 -3.84 -22.59 -29.63
CA TYR A 392 -4.92 -23.57 -29.59
C TYR A 392 -5.57 -23.69 -30.97
N GLY A 393 -5.56 -24.92 -31.50
CA GLY A 393 -6.03 -25.27 -32.83
C GLY A 393 -7.55 -25.15 -33.00
N ASN A 394 -7.97 -25.15 -34.26
CA ASN A 394 -9.35 -25.02 -34.76
C ASN A 394 -10.29 -26.14 -34.27
N SER A 395 -10.71 -26.13 -33.01
CA SER A 395 -11.94 -26.80 -32.57
C SER A 395 -12.92 -25.75 -32.05
N THR A 396 -14.05 -25.62 -32.72
CA THR A 396 -15.18 -24.79 -32.30
C THR A 396 -15.80 -25.35 -31.01
N GLU A 397 -15.33 -24.91 -29.85
CA GLU A 397 -16.10 -25.04 -28.62
C GLU A 397 -17.22 -23.99 -28.61
N VAL A 398 -18.46 -24.47 -28.59
CA VAL A 398 -19.65 -23.66 -28.37
C VAL A 398 -19.70 -23.28 -26.90
N ILE A 399 -19.23 -22.08 -26.56
CA ILE A 399 -19.46 -21.49 -25.25
C ILE A 399 -20.96 -21.11 -25.18
N SER A 400 -21.79 -22.01 -24.67
CA SER A 400 -23.18 -21.70 -24.34
C SER A 400 -23.21 -20.86 -23.05
N VAL A 401 -23.74 -19.64 -23.14
CA VAL A 401 -24.00 -18.79 -21.98
C VAL A 401 -25.47 -18.93 -21.67
N MET A 402 -25.83 -19.76 -20.68
CA MET A 402 -27.19 -19.80 -20.15
C MET A 402 -27.48 -18.53 -19.36
N ALA A 403 -28.61 -17.89 -19.63
CA ALA A 403 -29.19 -16.85 -18.79
C ALA A 403 -30.35 -17.47 -18.00
N ALA A 404 -30.47 -17.12 -16.71
CA ALA A 404 -31.63 -17.49 -15.91
C ALA A 404 -32.85 -16.70 -16.38
N GLU A 405 -33.89 -17.40 -16.85
CA GLU A 405 -35.21 -16.82 -17.08
C GLU A 405 -35.85 -16.49 -15.73
N SER A 406 -36.08 -15.20 -15.47
CA SER A 406 -36.86 -14.73 -14.33
C SER A 406 -38.35 -14.96 -14.57
N THR A 407 -38.99 -15.62 -13.62
CA THR A 407 -40.43 -15.90 -13.52
C THR A 407 -41.25 -14.60 -13.59
N LEU A 408 -42.08 -14.46 -14.63
CA LEU A 408 -43.12 -13.44 -14.70
C LEU A 408 -44.34 -13.92 -13.91
N VAL A 409 -44.66 -13.22 -12.82
CA VAL A 409 -45.93 -13.33 -12.12
C VAL A 409 -46.99 -12.58 -12.93
N SER A 410 -47.94 -13.32 -13.51
CA SER A 410 -49.17 -12.77 -14.06
C SER A 410 -50.16 -12.49 -12.91
N TYR A 411 -50.50 -11.22 -12.70
CA TYR A 411 -51.73 -10.86 -12.00
C TYR A 411 -52.89 -10.94 -13.01
N GLN A 412 -53.86 -11.81 -12.76
CA GLN A 412 -55.20 -11.72 -13.33
C GLN A 412 -56.16 -11.16 -12.27
N SER A 413 -57.07 -10.34 -12.75
CA SER A 413 -58.22 -9.71 -12.10
C SER A 413 -59.16 -10.68 -11.41
#